data_AF-A0A9D7PNF5-F1
#
_entry.id   AF-A0A9D7PNF5-F1
#
_cell.length_a   1.000
_cell.length_b   1.000
_cell.length_c   1.000
_cell.angle_alpha   90.00
_cell.angle_beta   90.00
_cell.angle_gamma   90.00
#
_symmetry.space_group_name_H-M   'P 1'
#
loop_
_entity.id
_entity.type
_entity.pdbx_description
1 polymer ?
#
loop_
_entity_poly.entity_id
_entity_poly.type
_entity_poly.pdbx_seq_one_letter_code
_entity_poly.pdbx_strand_id
1 'polypeptide(L)'
;MNTDNTNYSKTYKTARIILYSIFGLGLIPALMMAMISPMFFDAPGSEAQAFTWVLFWGVLSLPVLIILSILVSLILARRKKYKTSLWVSLLPLLSLIWIIAGFVIVQLFNL
;
A
#
# COMPACT_ATOMS: atom_id res chain seq x y z
N MET A 1 -6.09 29.17 24.68
CA MET A 1 -5.61 28.37 23.53
C MET A 1 -5.77 26.90 23.92
N ASN A 2 -6.63 26.12 23.23
CA ASN A 2 -7.02 24.78 23.67
C ASN A 2 -5.86 23.78 23.49
N THR A 3 -5.35 23.25 24.62
CA THR A 3 -4.20 22.33 24.69
C THR A 3 -4.46 21.02 23.95
N ASP A 4 -5.71 20.57 23.88
CA ASP A 4 -6.08 19.29 23.29
C ASP A 4 -5.83 19.26 21.78
N ASN A 5 -6.22 20.32 21.07
CA ASN A 5 -6.01 20.45 19.62
C ASN A 5 -4.53 20.42 19.23
N THR A 6 -3.65 20.89 20.11
CA THR A 6 -2.19 20.88 19.85
C THR A 6 -1.61 19.48 19.97
N ASN A 7 -2.07 18.68 20.93
CA ASN A 7 -1.61 17.31 21.15
C ASN A 7 -2.03 16.37 20.00
N TYR A 8 -3.29 16.46 19.54
CA TYR A 8 -3.75 15.67 18.39
C TYR A 8 -2.91 15.92 17.13
N SER A 9 -2.59 17.18 16.85
CA SER A 9 -1.77 17.54 15.68
C SER A 9 -0.35 16.97 15.75
N LYS A 10 0.23 16.81 16.96
CA LYS A 10 1.53 16.19 17.16
C LYS A 10 1.46 14.69 16.94
N THR A 11 0.47 14.01 17.52
CA THR A 11 0.26 12.57 17.35
C THR A 11 0.13 12.18 15.88
N TYR A 12 -0.68 12.91 15.10
CA TYR A 12 -0.84 12.64 13.66
C TYR A 12 0.45 12.83 12.86
N LYS A 13 1.28 13.81 13.23
CA LYS A 13 2.60 14.01 12.59
C LYS A 13 3.53 12.84 12.86
N THR A 14 3.62 12.40 14.11
CA THR A 14 4.47 11.27 14.50
C THR A 14 4.01 9.97 13.84
N ALA A 15 2.72 9.66 13.90
CA ALA A 15 2.15 8.46 13.28
C ALA A 15 2.44 8.39 11.78
N ARG A 16 2.28 9.51 11.06
CA ARG A 16 2.59 9.58 9.63
C ARG A 16 4.06 9.31 9.32
N ILE A 17 4.98 9.87 10.13
CA ILE A 17 6.42 9.64 9.94
C ILE A 17 6.76 8.16 10.11
N ILE A 18 6.20 7.52 11.13
CA ILE A 18 6.38 6.07 11.35
C ILE A 18 5.87 5.28 10.14
N LEU A 19 4.66 5.58 9.65
CA LEU A 19 4.10 4.91 8.46
C LEU A 19 4.99 5.11 7.22
N TYR A 20 5.54 6.30 7.00
CA TYR A 20 6.46 6.54 5.90
C TYR A 20 7.76 5.75 6.02
N SER A 21 8.33 5.66 7.22
CA SER A 21 9.54 4.87 7.41
C SER A 21 9.29 3.40 7.10
N ILE A 22 8.16 2.86 7.58
CA ILE A 22 7.78 1.46 7.35
C ILE A 22 7.51 1.23 5.85
N PHE A 23 6.65 2.01 5.22
CA PHE A 23 6.32 1.83 3.80
C PHE A 23 7.47 2.21 2.87
N GLY A 24 8.30 3.18 3.26
CA GLY A 24 9.50 3.56 2.52
C GLY A 24 10.54 2.44 2.50
N LEU A 25 10.79 1.79 3.64
CA LEU A 25 11.63 0.58 3.70
C LEU A 25 10.97 -0.59 2.97
N GLY A 26 9.66 -0.76 3.13
CA GLY A 26 8.85 -1.77 2.44
C GLY A 26 8.76 -1.57 0.92
N LEU A 27 9.17 -0.42 0.38
CA LEU A 27 9.17 -0.18 -1.05
C LEU A 27 10.16 -1.10 -1.79
N ILE A 28 11.30 -1.41 -1.18
CA ILE A 28 12.31 -2.28 -1.79
C ILE A 28 11.74 -3.69 -2.04
N PRO A 29 11.23 -4.43 -1.04
CA PRO A 29 10.62 -5.73 -1.28
C PRO A 29 9.37 -5.64 -2.17
N ALA A 30 8.60 -4.55 -2.08
CA ALA A 30 7.46 -4.32 -2.98
C ALA A 30 7.87 -4.24 -4.46
N LEU A 31 8.94 -3.51 -4.76
CA LEU A 31 9.47 -3.40 -6.12
C LEU A 31 10.02 -4.74 -6.60
N MET A 32 10.75 -5.48 -5.75
CA MET A 32 11.22 -6.82 -6.09
C MET A 32 10.06 -7.76 -6.45
N MET A 33 9.00 -7.76 -5.64
CA MET A 33 7.79 -8.55 -5.91
C MET A 33 7.13 -8.14 -7.23
N ALA A 34 7.04 -6.84 -7.52
CA ALA A 34 6.49 -6.35 -8.78
C ALA A 34 7.36 -6.68 -10.00
N MET A 35 8.68 -6.80 -9.83
CA MET A 35 9.59 -7.25 -10.90
C MET A 35 9.44 -8.74 -11.19
N ILE A 36 9.16 -9.54 -10.16
CA ILE A 36 8.99 -11.00 -10.25
C ILE A 36 7.56 -11.37 -10.68
N SER A 37 6.58 -10.49 -10.47
CA SER A 37 5.15 -10.80 -10.71
C SER A 37 4.78 -11.22 -12.14
N PRO A 38 5.49 -10.87 -13.23
CA PRO A 38 5.19 -11.43 -14.55
C PRO A 38 5.30 -12.96 -14.61
N MET A 39 6.09 -13.58 -13.71
CA MET A 39 6.20 -15.04 -13.61
C MET A 39 4.89 -15.74 -13.23
N PHE A 40 3.88 -15.01 -12.75
CA PHE A 40 2.54 -15.57 -12.55
C PHE A 40 1.92 -16.08 -13.86
N PHE A 41 2.41 -15.61 -15.00
CA PHE A 41 1.91 -15.98 -16.33
C PHE A 41 2.72 -17.11 -17.01
N ASP A 42 3.76 -17.65 -16.36
CA ASP A 42 4.59 -18.71 -16.96
C ASP A 42 3.86 -20.06 -17.07
N ALA A 43 2.79 -20.27 -16.30
CA ALA A 43 2.00 -21.49 -16.39
C ALA A 43 1.07 -21.47 -17.64
N PRO A 44 0.94 -22.60 -18.37
CA PRO A 44 0.10 -22.66 -19.56
C PRO A 44 -1.37 -22.38 -19.23
N GLY A 45 -1.99 -21.44 -19.96
CA GLY A 45 -3.38 -21.03 -19.76
C GLY A 45 -3.62 -20.05 -18.61
N SER A 46 -2.58 -19.63 -17.88
CA SER A 46 -2.66 -18.67 -16.77
C SER A 46 -3.20 -17.29 -17.19
N GLU A 47 -2.95 -16.89 -18.43
CA GLU A 47 -3.44 -15.64 -19.04
C GLU A 47 -4.96 -15.58 -19.21
N ALA A 48 -5.62 -16.74 -19.36
CA ALA A 48 -7.07 -16.85 -19.44
C ALA A 48 -7.74 -16.83 -18.05
N GLN A 49 -6.97 -17.03 -16.98
CA GLN A 49 -7.48 -17.05 -15.63
C GLN A 49 -7.57 -15.62 -15.08
N ALA A 50 -8.78 -15.16 -14.77
CA ALA A 50 -9.01 -13.84 -14.18
C ALA A 50 -8.23 -13.65 -12.86
N PHE A 51 -7.98 -14.73 -12.14
CA PHE A 51 -7.29 -14.71 -10.86
C PHE A 51 -5.81 -14.27 -10.98
N THR A 52 -5.08 -14.78 -11.98
CA THR A 52 -3.69 -14.38 -12.26
C THR A 52 -3.57 -12.87 -12.44
N TRP A 53 -4.52 -12.28 -13.16
CA TRP A 53 -4.60 -10.83 -13.35
C TRP A 53 -4.89 -10.07 -12.05
N VAL A 54 -5.79 -10.57 -11.21
CA VAL A 54 -6.11 -9.96 -9.92
C VAL A 54 -4.88 -9.91 -9.01
N LEU A 55 -4.10 -11.00 -8.94
CA LEU A 55 -2.84 -11.01 -8.18
C LEU A 55 -1.79 -10.10 -8.79
N PHE A 56 -1.59 -10.15 -10.11
CA PHE A 56 -0.61 -9.32 -10.79
C PHE A 56 -0.86 -7.83 -10.53
N TRP A 57 -2.10 -7.37 -10.72
CA TRP A 57 -2.48 -5.98 -10.44
C TRP A 57 -2.40 -5.64 -8.96
N GLY A 58 -2.72 -6.59 -8.07
CA GLY A 58 -2.53 -6.44 -6.64
C GLY A 58 -1.07 -6.14 -6.29
N VAL A 59 -0.15 -7.01 -6.70
CA VAL A 59 1.29 -6.87 -6.44
C VAL A 59 1.85 -5.60 -7.07
N LEU A 60 1.48 -5.30 -8.32
CA LEU A 60 1.95 -4.10 -9.02
C LEU A 60 1.43 -2.79 -8.39
N SER A 61 0.21 -2.81 -7.85
CA SER A 61 -0.40 -1.64 -7.20
C SER A 61 0.33 -1.23 -5.92
N LEU A 62 1.00 -2.16 -5.23
CA LEU A 62 1.61 -1.93 -3.93
C LEU A 62 2.76 -0.90 -3.96
N PRO A 63 3.82 -1.06 -4.79
CA PRO A 63 4.86 -0.04 -4.89
C PRO A 63 4.33 1.30 -5.43
N VAL A 64 3.37 1.26 -6.35
CA VAL A 64 2.72 2.47 -6.90
C VAL A 64 1.98 3.24 -5.81
N LEU A 65 1.19 2.54 -4.99
CA LEU A 65 0.43 3.16 -3.90
C LEU A 65 1.33 3.62 -2.76
N ILE A 66 2.44 2.94 -2.48
CA ILE A 66 3.46 3.44 -1.53
C ILE A 66 3.99 4.79 -2.00
N ILE A 67 4.45 4.89 -3.24
CA ILE A 67 5.01 6.13 -3.80
C ILE A 67 3.96 7.25 -3.80
N LEU A 68 2.77 6.98 -4.32
CA LEU A 68 1.67 7.95 -4.36
C LEU A 68 1.26 8.41 -2.96
N SER A 69 1.14 7.48 -2.02
CA SER A 69 0.78 7.75 -0.63
C SER A 69 1.79 8.71 0.03
N ILE A 70 3.09 8.45 -0.12
CA ILE A 70 4.14 9.30 0.44
C ILE A 70 4.07 10.70 -0.21
N LEU A 71 4.01 10.80 -1.53
CA LEU A 71 3.98 12.07 -2.25
C LEU A 71 2.74 12.92 -1.90
N VAL A 72 1.54 12.34 -1.99
CA VAL A 72 0.28 13.05 -1.72
C VAL A 72 0.21 13.45 -0.24
N SER A 73 0.61 12.55 0.67
CA SER A 73 0.57 12.84 2.09
C SER A 73 1.59 13.91 2.49
N LEU A 74 2.74 14.02 1.81
CA LEU A 74 3.68 15.14 1.99
C LEU A 74 3.06 16.48 1.58
N ILE A 75 2.35 16.51 0.44
CA ILE A 75 1.65 17.72 -0.04
C ILE A 75 0.55 18.15 0.95
N LEU A 76 -0.24 17.20 1.46
CA LEU A 76 -1.31 17.48 2.43
C LEU A 76 -0.75 17.98 3.77
N ALA A 77 0.39 17.45 4.21
CA ALA A 77 1.06 17.92 5.42
C ALA A 77 1.58 19.36 5.28
N ARG A 78 2.07 19.75 4.09
CA ARG A 78 2.43 21.16 3.79
C ARG A 78 1.22 22.09 3.90
N ARG A 79 0.03 21.60 3.52
CA ARG A 79 -1.25 22.31 3.65
C ARG A 79 -1.85 22.28 5.07
N LYS A 80 -1.09 21.81 6.08
CA LYS A 80 -1.53 21.63 7.48
C LYS A 80 -2.77 20.73 7.66
N LYS A 81 -3.12 19.91 6.66
CA LYS A 81 -4.24 18.95 6.71
C LYS A 81 -3.79 17.59 7.28
N TYR A 82 -3.45 17.56 8.58
CA TYR A 82 -2.82 16.39 9.21
C TYR A 82 -3.71 15.14 9.27
N LYS A 83 -5.02 15.30 9.53
CA LYS A 83 -5.97 14.17 9.56
C LYS A 83 -6.04 13.49 8.20
N THR A 84 -6.23 14.26 7.13
CA THR A 84 -6.32 13.74 5.76
C THR A 84 -4.99 13.14 5.29
N SER A 85 -3.87 13.76 5.68
CA SER A 85 -2.52 13.25 5.41
C SER A 85 -2.31 11.85 6.02
N LEU A 86 -2.83 11.60 7.23
CA LEU A 86 -2.77 10.28 7.85
C LEU A 86 -3.62 9.26 7.09
N TRP A 87 -4.85 9.61 6.70
CA TRP A 87 -5.70 8.73 5.90
C TRP A 87 -5.04 8.31 4.59
N VAL A 88 -4.41 9.25 3.88
CA VAL A 88 -3.66 8.95 2.66
C VAL A 88 -2.47 8.04 2.95
N SER A 89 -1.77 8.23 4.08
CA SER A 89 -0.63 7.38 4.44
C SER A 89 -0.99 5.90 4.65
N LEU A 90 -2.28 5.59 4.87
CA LEU A 90 -2.79 4.23 5.02
C LEU A 90 -3.18 3.56 3.69
N LEU A 91 -3.20 4.28 2.57
CA LEU A 91 -3.56 3.71 1.26
C LEU A 91 -2.79 2.43 0.88
N PRO A 92 -1.47 2.30 1.16
CA PRO A 92 -0.74 1.07 0.84
C PRO A 92 -1.28 -0.17 1.56
N LEU A 93 -1.92 -0.01 2.74
CA LEU A 93 -2.55 -1.13 3.44
C LEU A 93 -3.70 -1.74 2.64
N LEU A 94 -4.42 -0.92 1.86
CA LEU A 94 -5.53 -1.44 1.05
C LEU A 94 -5.02 -2.42 -0.01
N SER A 95 -3.89 -2.11 -0.64
CA SER A 95 -3.21 -3.02 -1.57
C SER A 95 -2.72 -4.29 -0.87
N LEU A 96 -2.18 -4.14 0.34
CA LEU A 96 -1.68 -5.25 1.14
C LEU A 96 -2.83 -6.21 1.53
N ILE A 97 -3.98 -5.68 1.92
CA ILE A 97 -5.22 -6.45 2.17
C ILE A 97 -5.67 -7.17 0.90
N TRP A 98 -5.66 -6.49 -0.25
CA TRP A 98 -6.04 -7.07 -1.53
C TRP A 98 -5.15 -8.26 -1.92
N ILE A 99 -3.84 -8.12 -1.77
CA ILE A 99 -2.87 -9.19 -2.05
C ILE A 99 -3.10 -10.38 -1.12
N ILE A 100 -3.23 -10.14 0.20
CA ILE A 100 -3.48 -11.21 1.17
C ILE A 100 -4.79 -11.95 0.84
N ALA A 101 -5.86 -11.20 0.56
CA ALA A 101 -7.14 -11.80 0.18
C ALA A 101 -7.01 -12.66 -1.09
N GLY A 102 -6.26 -12.17 -2.09
CA GLY A 102 -5.95 -12.93 -3.29
C GLY A 102 -5.27 -14.26 -2.97
N PHE A 103 -4.18 -14.27 -2.20
CA PHE A 103 -3.47 -15.49 -1.83
C PHE A 103 -4.31 -16.47 -0.98
N VAL A 104 -5.10 -15.94 -0.04
CA VAL A 104 -6.00 -16.78 0.79
C VAL A 104 -7.03 -17.49 -0.09
N ILE A 105 -7.57 -16.80 -1.10
CA ILE A 105 -8.51 -17.40 -2.06
C ILE A 105 -7.84 -18.55 -2.82
N VAL A 106 -6.59 -18.40 -3.30
CA VAL A 106 -5.85 -19.51 -3.95
C VAL A 106 -5.81 -20.74 -3.07
N GLN A 107 -5.39 -20.54 -1.83
CA GLN A 107 -5.18 -21.63 -0.88
C GLN A 107 -6.49 -22.32 -0.53
N LEU A 108 -7.59 -21.58 -0.39
CA LEU A 108 -8.89 -22.15 -0.06
C LEU A 108 -9.51 -22.95 -1.22
N PHE A 109 -9.27 -22.53 -2.46
CA PHE A 109 -9.88 -23.14 -3.63
C PHE A 109 -8.96 -24.12 -4.38
N ASN A 110 -7.72 -24.33 -3.91
CA ASN A 110 -6.68 -25.13 -4.60
C ASN A 110 -6.52 -24.74 -6.07
N LEU A 111 -6.56 -23.43 -6.34
CA LEU A 111 -6.34 -22.86 -7.68
C LEU A 111 -4.85 -22.75 -7.99
#